data_AF-A0A2A4TIE1-F1
#
_entry.id   AF-A0A2A4TIE1-F1
#
_cell.length_a   1.000
_cell.length_b   1.000
_cell.length_c   1.000
_cell.angle_alpha   90.00
_cell.angle_beta   90.00
_cell.angle_gamma   90.00
#
_symmetry.space_group_name_H-M   'P 1'
#
loop_
_entity.id
_entity.type
_entity.pdbx_description
1 polymer ?
#
loop_
_entity_poly.entity_id
_entity_poly.type
_entity_poly.pdbx_seq_one_letter_code
_entity_poly.pdbx_strand_id
1 'polypeptide(L)'
;MTTRSMHQKITCRAQMLSPTTAGEQQENWQDIAVVWAEVTAKSAGVTTAARQRHMAESYTVRVRYQQDLLPTRNILWQGQAYRVTSLLNPDNRQRILEIEIVKDHP
;
A
#
# COMPACT_ATOMS: atom_id res chain seq x y z
N MET A 1 17.86 -3.11 -15.72
CA MET A 1 16.68 -3.02 -14.84
C MET A 1 17.22 -2.81 -13.43
N THR A 2 17.11 -1.59 -12.91
CA THR A 2 17.94 -1.08 -11.80
C THR A 2 17.36 -1.47 -10.44
N THR A 3 17.66 -2.67 -9.95
CA THR A 3 17.12 -3.24 -8.70
C THR A 3 17.66 -2.58 -7.41
N ARG A 4 18.17 -1.34 -7.47
CA ARG A 4 19.02 -0.75 -6.40
C ARG A 4 18.38 0.41 -5.63
N SER A 5 17.06 0.55 -5.64
CA SER A 5 16.42 1.76 -5.09
C SER A 5 15.35 1.49 -4.04
N MET A 6 15.47 0.44 -3.21
CA MET A 6 14.65 0.30 -1.99
C MET A 6 15.16 1.24 -0.89
N HIS A 7 14.97 2.55 -1.07
CA HIS A 7 15.50 3.60 -0.18
C HIS A 7 14.40 4.31 0.62
N GLN A 8 13.15 3.88 0.50
CA GLN A 8 12.02 4.52 1.15
C GLN A 8 11.50 3.64 2.27
N LYS A 9 11.47 4.17 3.49
CA LYS A 9 10.96 3.45 4.65
C LYS A 9 9.43 3.57 4.68
N ILE A 10 8.75 2.44 4.77
CA ILE A 10 7.28 2.37 4.89
C ILE A 10 6.90 1.55 6.12
N THR A 11 5.74 1.86 6.69
CA THR A 11 5.13 1.08 7.77
C THR A 11 3.88 0.40 7.24
N CYS A 12 3.88 -0.93 7.27
CA CYS A 12 2.75 -1.74 6.86
C CYS A 12 1.82 -1.94 8.06
N ARG A 13 0.52 -1.79 7.83
CA ARG A 13 -0.52 -1.94 8.84
C ARG A 13 -1.57 -2.94 8.40
N ALA A 14 -1.96 -3.81 9.32
CA ALA A 14 -3.11 -4.71 9.16
C ALA A 14 -4.34 -4.09 9.82
N GLN A 15 -5.50 -4.46 9.29
CA GLN A 15 -6.79 -4.15 9.88
C GLN A 15 -7.04 -5.11 11.06
N MET A 16 -7.32 -4.56 12.23
CA MET A 16 -7.69 -5.29 13.44
C MET A 16 -9.13 -4.93 13.80
N LEU A 17 -9.98 -5.95 13.85
CA LEU A 17 -11.37 -5.82 14.28
C LEU A 17 -11.43 -6.12 15.77
N SER A 18 -11.66 -5.10 16.59
CA SER A 18 -11.86 -5.28 18.03
C SER A 18 -13.36 -5.36 18.33
N PRO A 19 -13.85 -6.41 19.00
CA PRO A 19 -15.25 -6.46 19.41
C PRO A 19 -15.47 -5.43 20.52
N THR A 20 -16.29 -4.41 20.24
CA THR A 20 -16.71 -3.47 21.30
C THR A 20 -17.94 -4.00 22.01
N THR A 21 -18.09 -3.65 23.28
CA THR A 21 -19.19 -4.08 24.16
C THR A 21 -20.57 -3.59 23.69
N ALA A 22 -20.62 -2.63 22.78
CA ALA A 22 -21.83 -2.01 22.24
C ALA A 22 -22.26 -2.55 20.85
N GLY A 23 -21.62 -3.61 20.33
CA GLY A 23 -22.00 -4.22 19.05
C GLY A 23 -21.46 -3.52 17.79
N GLU A 24 -20.78 -2.38 17.95
CA GLU A 24 -20.03 -1.73 16.86
C GLU A 24 -18.64 -2.36 16.72
N GLN A 25 -18.26 -2.73 15.49
CA GLN A 25 -16.89 -3.15 15.20
C GLN A 25 -16.03 -1.89 15.02
N GLN A 26 -15.11 -1.65 15.94
CA GLN A 26 -14.14 -0.57 15.76
C GLN A 26 -12.99 -1.08 14.88
N GLU A 27 -12.81 -0.44 13.73
CA GLU A 27 -11.67 -0.69 12.85
C GLU A 27 -10.42 -0.04 13.43
N ASN A 28 -9.49 -0.85 13.89
CA ASN A 28 -8.19 -0.41 14.37
C ASN A 28 -7.10 -0.78 13.37
N TRP A 29 -6.10 0.06 13.22
CA TRP A 29 -4.92 -0.21 12.41
C TRP A 29 -3.76 -0.62 13.31
N GLN A 30 -3.23 -1.83 13.10
CA GLN A 30 -2.07 -2.32 13.84
C GLN A 30 -0.83 -2.33 12.93
N ASP A 31 0.26 -1.74 13.39
CA ASP A 31 1.55 -1.81 12.71
C ASP A 31 2.11 -3.23 12.77
N ILE A 32 2.32 -3.84 11.60
CA ILE A 32 2.77 -5.24 11.48
C ILE A 32 4.23 -5.35 11.07
N ALA A 33 4.74 -4.40 10.29
CA ALA A 33 6.12 -4.43 9.80
C ALA A 33 6.57 -3.05 9.34
N VAL A 34 7.88 -2.82 9.42
CA VAL A 34 8.54 -1.62 8.89
C VAL A 34 9.60 -2.07 7.91
N VAL A 35 9.43 -1.73 6.63
CA VAL A 35 10.27 -2.26 5.55
C VAL A 35 10.80 -1.15 4.64
N TRP A 36 11.88 -1.45 3.94
CA TRP A 36 12.40 -0.60 2.88
C TRP A 36 11.78 -1.00 1.54
N ALA A 37 11.33 0.01 0.82
CA ALA A 37 10.58 -0.12 -0.42
C ALA A 37 11.09 0.84 -1.49
N GLU A 38 10.79 0.52 -2.74
CA GLU A 38 10.84 1.44 -3.86
C GLU A 38 9.41 1.91 -4.14
N VAL A 39 9.14 3.21 -3.99
CA VAL A 39 7.84 3.80 -4.29
C VAL A 39 7.93 4.58 -5.59
N THR A 40 7.11 4.20 -6.56
CA THR A 40 7.04 4.84 -7.88
C THR A 40 5.64 5.38 -8.09
N ALA A 41 5.53 6.66 -8.46
CA ALA A 41 4.23 7.24 -8.81
C ALA A 41 3.68 6.56 -10.08
N LYS A 42 2.41 6.16 -10.04
CA LYS A 42 1.73 5.63 -11.22
C LYS A 42 1.35 6.83 -12.10
N SER A 43 2.22 7.13 -13.07
CA SER A 43 1.94 8.19 -14.05
C SER A 43 0.61 7.88 -14.74
N ALA A 44 -0.35 8.81 -14.64
CA ALA A 44 -1.58 8.73 -15.40
C ALA A 44 -1.22 8.83 -16.88
N GLY A 45 -1.09 7.68 -17.54
CA GLY A 45 -0.95 7.63 -18.99
C GLY A 45 -2.11 8.42 -19.59
N VAL A 46 -1.77 9.43 -20.40
CA VAL A 46 -2.71 10.38 -21.02
C VAL A 46 -3.76 9.61 -21.82
N THR A 47 -4.85 9.23 -21.17
CA THR A 47 -6.08 8.78 -21.82
C THR A 47 -7.09 9.85 -21.54
N THR A 48 -7.10 10.81 -22.46
CA THR A 48 -8.09 11.88 -22.55
C THR A 48 -9.45 11.25 -22.88
N ALA A 49 -10.12 10.70 -21.86
CA ALA A 49 -11.53 10.32 -21.94
C ALA A 49 -12.21 10.86 -20.69
N ALA A 50 -13.13 11.79 -20.92
CA ALA A 50 -13.78 12.63 -19.93
C ALA A 50 -14.50 11.84 -18.83
N ARG A 51 -14.01 11.91 -17.58
CA ARG A 51 -14.85 12.00 -16.38
C ARG A 51 -14.02 12.34 -15.13
N GLN A 52 -14.19 13.58 -14.67
CA GLN A 52 -14.04 14.07 -13.29
C GLN A 52 -12.70 13.89 -12.56
N ARG A 53 -12.21 15.04 -12.08
CA ARG A 53 -10.98 15.27 -11.29
C ARG A 53 -10.98 14.49 -9.97
N HIS A 54 -10.70 13.21 -10.02
CA HIS A 54 -10.20 12.43 -8.89
C HIS A 54 -8.87 11.82 -9.30
N MET A 55 -7.86 12.67 -9.52
CA MET A 55 -6.47 12.20 -9.58
C MET A 55 -6.07 11.76 -8.16
N ALA A 56 -6.59 10.62 -7.72
CA ALA A 56 -6.14 10.00 -6.51
C ALA A 56 -4.68 9.58 -6.76
N GLU A 57 -3.74 10.25 -6.08
CA GLU A 57 -2.32 9.99 -6.18
C GLU A 57 -2.09 8.50 -5.89
N SER A 58 -1.83 7.74 -6.96
CA SER A 58 -1.66 6.30 -6.93
C SER A 58 -0.18 5.99 -7.07
N TYR A 59 0.33 5.10 -6.22
CA TYR A 59 1.73 4.72 -6.19
C TYR A 59 1.85 3.21 -6.25
N THR A 60 2.92 2.75 -6.89
CA THR A 60 3.34 1.35 -6.91
C THR A 60 4.53 1.20 -5.97
N VAL A 61 4.36 0.39 -4.94
CA VAL A 61 5.36 0.10 -3.92
C VAL A 61 5.95 -1.28 -4.18
N ARG A 62 7.27 -1.37 -4.36
CA ARG A 62 7.98 -2.64 -4.51
C ARG A 62 8.79 -2.93 -3.26
N VAL A 63 8.53 -4.08 -2.65
CA VAL A 63 9.23 -4.59 -1.47
C VAL A 63 9.73 -6.01 -1.72
N ARG A 64 10.69 -6.47 -0.91
CA ARG A 64 11.03 -7.89 -0.90
C ARG A 64 9.83 -8.68 -0.39
N TYR A 65 9.60 -9.83 -0.99
CA TYR A 65 8.51 -10.69 -0.56
C TYR A 65 8.72 -11.14 0.90
N GLN A 66 7.71 -10.93 1.72
CA GLN A 66 7.61 -11.41 3.09
C GLN A 66 6.15 -11.82 3.34
N GLN A 67 5.94 -12.99 3.93
CA GLN A 67 4.59 -13.49 4.20
C GLN A 67 3.83 -12.60 5.19
N ASP A 68 4.54 -11.97 6.12
CA ASP A 68 3.97 -11.03 7.10
C ASP A 68 3.40 -9.76 6.47
N LEU A 69 3.71 -9.46 5.20
CA LEU A 69 3.19 -8.30 4.48
C LEU A 69 1.88 -8.58 3.73
N LEU A 70 1.48 -9.85 3.58
CA LEU A 70 0.22 -10.22 2.93
C LEU A 70 -1.05 -9.65 3.60
N PRO A 71 -1.14 -9.53 4.94
CA PRO A 71 -2.28 -8.88 5.59
C PRO A 71 -2.22 -7.34 5.55
N THR A 72 -1.22 -6.73 4.88
CA THR A 72 -1.15 -5.27 4.77
C THR A 72 -2.38 -4.74 4.04
N ARG A 73 -3.09 -3.81 4.68
CA ARG A 73 -4.26 -3.13 4.12
C ARG A 73 -4.09 -1.62 4.13
N ASN A 74 -3.17 -1.11 4.94
CA ASN A 74 -2.82 0.29 4.98
C ASN A 74 -1.31 0.47 5.11
N ILE A 75 -0.76 1.51 4.48
CA ILE A 75 0.66 1.84 4.50
C ILE A 75 0.84 3.29 4.96
N LEU A 76 1.70 3.50 5.96
CA LEU A 76 2.19 4.82 6.31
C LEU A 76 3.51 5.10 5.58
N TRP A 77 3.54 6.19 4.83
CA TRP A 77 4.72 6.63 4.10
C TRP A 77 4.79 8.16 4.13
N GLN A 78 5.96 8.72 4.48
CA GLN A 78 6.18 10.16 4.63
C GLN A 78 5.15 10.88 5.54
N GLY A 79 4.66 10.20 6.59
CA GLY A 79 3.67 10.76 7.51
C GLY A 79 2.24 10.82 6.95
N GLN A 80 2.00 10.25 5.77
CA GLN A 80 0.68 10.14 5.14
C GLN A 80 0.22 8.68 5.13
N ALA A 81 -1.09 8.48 5.27
CA ALA A 81 -1.71 7.16 5.18
C ALA A 81 -2.19 6.89 3.76
N TYR A 82 -1.88 5.69 3.28
CA TYR A 82 -2.27 5.20 1.99
C TYR A 82 -3.01 3.88 2.15
N ARG A 83 -4.10 3.73 1.40
CA ARG A 83 -4.87 2.51 1.34
C ARG A 83 -4.26 1.57 0.31
N VAL A 84 -4.12 0.30 0.66
CA VAL A 84 -3.70 -0.74 -0.30
C VAL A 84 -4.89 -1.10 -1.18
N THR A 85 -4.74 -0.95 -2.50
CA THR A 85 -5.76 -1.31 -3.48
C THR A 85 -5.50 -2.67 -4.12
N SER A 86 -4.22 -3.04 -4.25
CA SER A 86 -3.83 -4.32 -4.85
C SER A 86 -2.51 -4.81 -4.27
N LEU A 87 -2.34 -6.13 -4.22
CA LEU A 87 -1.15 -6.79 -3.73
C LEU A 87 -0.82 -7.93 -4.70
N LEU A 88 0.26 -7.74 -5.47
CA LEU A 88 0.65 -8.55 -6.61
C LEU A 88 2.01 -9.21 -6.33
N ASN A 89 2.16 -10.46 -6.78
CA ASN A 89 3.43 -11.18 -6.81
C ASN A 89 3.82 -11.40 -8.28
N PRO A 90 4.37 -10.38 -8.96
CA PRO A 90 4.53 -10.38 -10.42
C PRO A 90 5.42 -11.52 -10.94
N ASP A 91 6.40 -11.95 -10.14
CA ASP A 91 7.32 -13.02 -10.54
C ASP A 91 6.78 -14.43 -10.26
N ASN A 92 5.71 -14.57 -9.46
CA ASN A 92 5.23 -15.82 -8.83
C ASN A 92 6.34 -16.68 -8.16
N ARG A 93 7.55 -16.12 -8.02
CA ARG A 93 8.74 -16.72 -7.43
C ARG A 93 8.99 -16.23 -6.01
N GLN A 94 8.03 -15.48 -5.45
CA GLN A 94 8.09 -15.00 -4.07
C GLN A 94 9.37 -14.20 -3.78
N ARG A 95 9.79 -13.37 -4.75
CA ARG A 95 11.00 -12.52 -4.62
C ARG A 95 10.65 -11.09 -4.31
N ILE A 96 9.67 -10.56 -5.03
CA ILE A 96 9.24 -9.17 -4.95
C ILE A 96 7.72 -9.16 -4.78
N LEU A 97 7.26 -8.31 -3.89
CA LEU A 97 5.86 -7.97 -3.76
C LEU A 97 5.66 -6.57 -4.31
N GLU A 98 4.68 -6.43 -5.19
CA GLU A 98 4.24 -5.15 -5.73
C GLU A 98 2.90 -4.80 -5.11
N ILE A 99 2.83 -3.65 -4.45
CA ILE A 99 1.65 -3.19 -3.73
C ILE A 99 1.20 -1.91 -4.40
N GLU A 100 -0.03 -1.89 -4.91
CA GLU A 100 -0.65 -0.66 -5.36
C GLU A 100 -1.30 0.04 -4.18
N ILE A 101 -0.98 1.32 -4.01
CA ILE A 101 -1.54 2.15 -2.96
C ILE A 101 -2.16 3.40 -3.55
N VAL A 102 -3.22 3.86 -2.90
CA VAL A 102 -3.89 5.13 -3.22
C VAL A 102 -3.93 5.98 -1.96
N LYS A 103 -3.76 7.29 -2.11
CA LYS A 103 -3.91 8.23 -0.99
C LYS A 103 -5.32 8.13 -0.41
N ASP A 104 -5.39 7.93 0.91
CA ASP A 104 -6.67 7.88 1.60
C ASP A 104 -7.21 9.32 1.72
N HIS A 105 -8.39 9.58 1.16
CA HIS A 105 -9.09 10.86 1.29
C HIS A 105 -10.09 10.73 2.44
N PRO A 106 -10.08 11.66 3.42
CA PRO A 106 -11.07 11.68 4.50
C PRO A 106 -12.50 11.93 4.00
#